data_AF-A0A951Z0V9-F1
#
_entry.id   AF-A0A951Z0V9-F1
#
_cell.length_a   1.000
_cell.length_b   1.000
_cell.length_c   1.000
_cell.angle_alpha   90.00
_cell.angle_beta   90.00
_cell.angle_gamma   90.00
#
_symmetry.space_group_name_H-M   'P 1'
#
loop_
_entity.id
_entity.type
_entity.pdbx_description
1 polymer ?
#
loop_
_entity_poly.entity_id
_entity_poly.type
_entity_poly.pdbx_seq_one_letter_code
_entity_poly.pdbx_strand_id
1 'polypeptide(L)'
;MAKTDVGLTWDAAQGPEQVARLFRKHEADWQAATARLYRAAIIYVFDQIESHGDVGIQKARRVLLTSNSSEETVSRLREQVREQRRDAKRRRPRTATQKVKRFSRKDTEELLKQLAGSRSTWGRPAARWFIAGYLTGLRPGEWQTARMHVDERGGFQLLVKNAKNTNDRAHSEHRTLSLTRLRDDQLRIIRLHLITVHTYASTGHFQDLYDACRQLVRRKADAIWPKRSRHPSLYTARHMFAADAKAMFDQVIVAALMGHASAETAGQHYAPAWSGRGGLGVEPSQKDINAVLHRNPGFRRRSSNSAEDTRVEEFVSRRTPGSR
;
A
#
# COMPACT_ATOMS: atom_id res chain seq x y z
N MET A 1 25.94 3.25 -17.95
CA MET A 1 25.78 4.72 -17.86
C MET A 1 26.54 5.19 -16.64
N ALA A 2 27.66 5.87 -16.89
CA ALA A 2 28.61 6.30 -15.87
C ALA A 2 27.95 7.26 -14.86
N LYS A 3 28.26 7.09 -13.58
CA LYS A 3 27.99 8.09 -12.55
C LYS A 3 28.93 9.26 -12.84
N THR A 4 28.40 10.37 -13.33
CA THR A 4 29.15 11.62 -13.36
C THR A 4 29.35 12.04 -11.91
N ASP A 5 30.57 11.87 -11.42
CA ASP A 5 30.99 12.38 -10.13
C ASP A 5 31.05 13.91 -10.25
N VAL A 6 30.01 14.57 -9.76
CA VAL A 6 29.95 16.03 -9.74
C VAL A 6 30.79 16.43 -8.53
N GLY A 7 32.10 16.62 -8.75
CA GLY A 7 33.09 16.96 -7.74
C GLY A 7 32.70 18.17 -6.89
N LEU A 8 31.88 17.91 -5.86
CA LEU A 8 31.50 18.85 -4.82
C LEU A 8 32.49 18.62 -3.68
N THR A 9 33.60 19.33 -3.70
CA THR A 9 34.46 19.48 -2.53
C THR A 9 33.71 20.32 -1.50
N TRP A 10 33.26 19.68 -0.43
CA TRP A 10 32.57 20.33 0.68
C TRP A 10 33.60 21.00 1.58
N ASP A 11 33.82 22.29 1.35
CA ASP A 11 34.62 23.10 2.25
C ASP A 11 33.74 23.61 3.40
N ALA A 12 34.12 23.32 4.64
CA ALA A 12 33.41 23.71 5.86
C ALA A 12 33.33 25.25 6.04
N ALA A 13 34.04 26.01 5.20
CA ALA A 13 33.99 27.47 5.13
C ALA A 13 32.74 28.05 4.44
N GLN A 14 31.88 27.23 3.82
CA GLN A 14 30.70 27.73 3.11
C GLN A 14 29.51 27.94 4.06
N GLY A 15 29.20 29.20 4.38
CA GLY A 15 28.06 29.55 5.23
C GLY A 15 26.70 29.08 4.65
N PRO A 16 25.64 29.00 5.47
CA PRO A 16 24.33 28.45 5.09
C PRO A 16 23.75 29.03 3.79
N GLU A 17 23.95 30.33 3.54
CA GLU A 17 23.47 31.01 2.34
C GLU A 17 24.13 30.50 1.06
N GLN A 18 25.41 30.13 1.12
CA GLN A 18 26.17 29.64 -0.02
C GLN A 18 25.70 28.24 -0.40
N VAL A 19 25.40 27.39 0.58
CA VAL A 19 24.76 26.07 0.37
C VAL A 19 23.42 26.22 -0.34
N ALA A 20 22.59 27.18 0.09
CA ALA A 20 21.30 27.45 -0.56
C ALA A 20 21.45 27.94 -2.02
N ARG A 21 22.43 28.82 -2.30
CA ARG A 21 22.72 29.30 -3.66
C ARG A 21 23.26 28.18 -4.55
N LEU A 22 24.13 27.33 -4.03
CA LEU A 22 24.69 26.19 -4.75
C LEU A 22 23.61 25.17 -5.11
N PHE A 23 22.71 24.86 -4.16
CA PHE A 23 21.54 24.04 -4.43
C PHE A 23 20.71 24.61 -5.59
N ARG A 24 20.43 25.93 -5.59
CA ARG A 24 19.65 26.58 -6.65
C ARG A 24 20.32 26.53 -8.01
N LYS A 25 21.66 26.61 -8.07
CA LYS A 25 22.44 26.49 -9.30
C LYS A 25 22.26 25.13 -9.97
N HIS A 26 22.19 24.06 -9.19
CA HIS A 26 22.13 22.68 -9.69
C HIS A 26 20.72 22.07 -9.68
N GLU A 27 19.73 22.79 -9.15
CA GLU A 27 18.37 22.26 -8.99
C GLU A 27 17.76 21.80 -10.32
N ALA A 28 18.03 22.55 -11.40
CA ALA A 28 17.53 22.27 -12.74
C ALA A 28 18.19 21.04 -13.39
N ASP A 29 19.39 20.66 -12.94
CA ASP A 29 20.15 19.52 -13.47
C ASP A 29 19.61 18.18 -12.94
N TRP A 30 18.82 18.22 -11.86
CA TRP A 30 18.30 17.03 -11.21
C TRP A 30 16.86 16.70 -11.60
N GLN A 31 16.52 15.41 -11.55
CA GLN A 31 15.13 14.99 -11.59
C GLN A 31 14.36 15.64 -10.44
N ALA A 32 13.15 16.13 -10.70
CA ALA A 32 12.35 16.89 -9.73
C ALA A 32 12.08 16.15 -8.39
N ALA A 33 12.18 14.81 -8.36
CA ALA A 33 12.09 14.06 -7.11
C ALA A 33 13.38 14.15 -6.28
N THR A 34 14.54 14.12 -6.93
CA THR A 34 15.87 14.26 -6.33
C THR A 34 16.07 15.68 -5.79
N ALA A 35 15.76 16.71 -6.59
CA ALA A 35 15.83 18.11 -6.14
C ALA A 35 14.98 18.37 -4.89
N ARG A 36 13.76 17.81 -4.84
CA ARG A 36 12.89 17.92 -3.64
C ARG A 36 13.48 17.24 -2.41
N LEU A 37 14.07 16.06 -2.58
CA LEU A 37 14.69 15.34 -1.48
C LEU A 37 15.87 16.12 -0.90
N TYR A 38 16.74 16.64 -1.79
CA TYR A 38 17.90 17.43 -1.40
C TYR A 38 17.49 18.75 -0.73
N ARG A 39 16.48 19.46 -1.27
CA ARG A 39 15.93 20.67 -0.64
C ARG A 39 15.44 20.38 0.78
N ALA A 40 14.64 19.32 0.95
CA ALA A 40 14.10 18.95 2.25
C ALA A 40 15.20 18.54 3.24
N ALA A 41 16.24 17.85 2.77
CA ALA A 41 17.39 17.48 3.60
C ALA A 41 18.18 18.71 4.08
N ILE A 42 18.44 19.69 3.18
CA ILE A 42 19.14 20.92 3.55
C ILE A 42 18.34 21.74 4.57
N ILE A 43 17.03 21.89 4.36
CA ILE A 43 16.15 22.58 5.31
C ILE A 43 16.15 21.87 6.67
N TYR A 44 16.04 20.54 6.69
CA TYR A 44 16.08 19.77 7.93
C TYR A 44 17.40 19.99 8.69
N VAL A 45 18.54 19.93 7.99
CA VAL A 45 19.85 20.17 8.61
C VAL A 45 19.93 21.58 9.19
N PHE A 46 19.44 22.59 8.47
CA PHE A 46 19.34 23.95 8.99
C PHE A 46 18.44 24.05 10.23
N ASP A 47 17.27 23.41 10.22
CA ASP A 47 16.35 23.38 11.36
C ASP A 47 16.96 22.65 12.59
N GLN A 48 17.90 21.71 12.40
CA GLN A 48 18.62 21.05 13.49
C GLN A 48 19.76 21.90 14.07
N ILE A 49 20.40 22.73 13.25
CA ILE A 49 21.50 23.62 13.67
C ILE A 49 20.93 24.91 14.30
N GLU A 50 19.73 25.33 13.90
CA GLU A 50 19.05 26.53 14.41
C GLU A 50 18.54 26.33 15.85
N SER A 51 19.46 26.31 16.82
CA SER A 51 19.15 26.47 18.25
C SER A 51 19.17 27.95 18.70
N HIS A 52 19.68 28.89 17.88
CA HIS A 52 20.03 30.25 18.32
C HIS A 52 19.84 31.38 17.26
N GLY A 53 18.76 31.37 16.47
CA GLY A 53 18.38 32.56 15.68
C GLY A 53 19.42 33.06 14.67
N ASP A 54 20.20 32.15 14.07
CA ASP A 54 21.26 32.49 13.11
C ASP A 54 20.67 33.12 11.84
N VAL A 55 20.99 34.40 11.63
CA VAL A 55 20.50 35.22 10.52
C VAL A 55 20.90 34.63 9.15
N GLY A 56 22.06 33.95 9.06
CA GLY A 56 22.53 33.29 7.83
C GLY A 56 21.69 32.07 7.47
N ILE A 57 21.29 31.28 8.48
CA ILE A 57 20.36 30.15 8.30
C ILE A 57 18.99 30.65 7.85
N GLN A 58 18.47 31.71 8.48
CA GLN A 58 17.17 32.28 8.10
C GLN A 58 17.15 32.83 6.66
N LYS A 59 18.23 33.49 6.24
CA LYS A 59 18.39 33.96 4.86
C LYS A 59 18.51 32.80 3.87
N ALA A 60 19.29 31.77 4.20
CA ALA A 60 19.41 30.57 3.38
C ALA A 60 18.06 29.83 3.22
N ARG A 61 17.31 29.70 4.32
CA ARG A 61 15.97 29.13 4.35
C ARG A 61 15.01 29.95 3.50
N ARG A 62 15.07 31.28 3.58
CA ARG A 62 14.33 32.15 2.68
C ARG A 62 14.68 31.83 1.24
N VAL A 63 15.95 31.79 0.83
CA VAL A 63 16.35 31.45 -0.56
C VAL A 63 15.84 30.08 -1.01
N LEU A 64 15.81 29.07 -0.14
CA LEU A 64 15.30 27.73 -0.44
C LEU A 64 13.77 27.67 -0.52
N LEU A 65 13.06 28.58 0.17
CA LEU A 65 11.59 28.64 0.27
C LEU A 65 10.95 29.70 -0.64
N THR A 66 11.63 30.81 -0.94
CA THR A 66 11.20 31.81 -1.93
C THR A 66 11.34 31.20 -3.31
N SER A 67 10.26 30.56 -3.75
CA SER A 67 9.85 30.71 -5.13
C SER A 67 9.19 32.08 -5.23
N ASN A 68 9.61 32.96 -6.15
CA ASN A 68 8.92 34.23 -6.40
C ASN A 68 7.46 33.92 -6.75
N SER A 69 6.56 33.98 -5.78
CA SER A 69 5.15 33.67 -5.99
C SER A 69 4.36 33.96 -4.71
N SER A 70 3.38 34.86 -4.81
CA SER A 70 2.31 35.02 -3.81
C SER A 70 1.62 33.68 -3.51
N GLU A 71 0.93 33.58 -2.37
CA GLU A 71 0.24 32.36 -1.91
C GLU A 71 -0.70 31.76 -2.98
N GLU A 72 -1.36 32.60 -3.77
CA GLU A 72 -2.13 32.18 -4.95
C GLU A 72 -1.27 31.56 -6.06
N THR A 73 -0.09 32.12 -6.30
CA THR A 73 0.83 31.63 -7.32
C THR A 73 1.47 30.31 -6.88
N VAL A 74 1.71 30.10 -5.58
CA VAL A 74 2.11 28.80 -5.02
C VAL A 74 1.00 27.76 -5.20
N SER A 75 -0.27 28.15 -5.01
CA SER A 75 -1.42 27.27 -5.28
C SER A 75 -1.53 26.90 -6.77
N ARG A 76 -1.40 27.90 -7.67
CA ARG A 76 -1.39 27.69 -9.13
C ARG A 76 -0.19 26.85 -9.59
N LEU A 77 1.00 27.07 -9.05
CA LEU A 77 2.19 26.28 -9.32
C LEU A 77 2.05 24.85 -8.79
N ARG A 78 1.45 24.66 -7.60
CA ARG A 78 1.14 23.31 -7.08
C ARG A 78 0.19 22.57 -8.02
N GLU A 79 -0.82 23.25 -8.56
CA GLU A 79 -1.76 22.66 -9.51
C GLU A 79 -1.13 22.43 -10.89
N GLN A 80 -0.33 23.36 -11.41
CA GLN A 80 0.47 23.17 -12.62
C GLN A 80 1.47 22.03 -12.48
N VAL A 81 2.15 21.90 -11.34
CA VAL A 81 3.06 20.78 -11.06
C VAL A 81 2.28 19.48 -10.91
N ARG A 82 1.07 19.48 -10.32
CA ARG A 82 0.19 18.29 -10.30
C ARG A 82 -0.23 17.90 -11.70
N GLU A 83 -0.56 18.86 -12.56
CA GLU A 83 -0.97 18.61 -13.93
C GLU A 83 0.21 18.16 -14.78
N GLN A 84 1.37 18.82 -14.70
CA GLN A 84 2.62 18.35 -15.31
C GLN A 84 3.02 16.95 -14.82
N ARG A 85 2.77 16.60 -13.55
CA ARG A 85 2.98 15.23 -13.05
C ARG A 85 1.97 14.25 -13.64
N ARG A 86 0.70 14.63 -13.77
CA ARG A 86 -0.32 13.81 -14.46
C ARG A 86 0.09 13.61 -15.91
N ASP A 87 0.58 14.65 -16.57
CA ASP A 87 0.97 14.66 -17.97
C ASP A 87 2.26 13.87 -18.21
N ALA A 88 3.29 14.05 -17.39
CA ALA A 88 4.50 13.22 -17.40
C ALA A 88 4.16 11.74 -17.11
N LYS A 89 3.20 11.47 -16.21
CA LYS A 89 2.71 10.11 -15.93
C LYS A 89 1.89 9.52 -17.08
N ARG A 90 1.22 10.35 -17.89
CA ARG A 90 0.58 9.95 -19.15
C ARG A 90 1.64 9.63 -20.23
N ARG A 91 2.67 10.48 -20.36
CA ARG A 91 3.73 10.38 -21.38
C ARG A 91 4.74 9.26 -21.13
N ARG A 92 5.11 8.99 -19.87
CA ARG A 92 6.02 7.89 -19.46
C ARG A 92 5.48 7.19 -18.21
N PRO A 93 4.47 6.32 -18.34
CA PRO A 93 3.92 5.63 -17.18
C PRO A 93 4.99 4.74 -16.55
N ARG A 94 5.36 5.03 -15.29
CA ARG A 94 6.19 4.13 -14.46
C ARG A 94 5.65 2.70 -14.53
N THR A 95 6.50 1.69 -14.37
CA THR A 95 6.13 0.26 -14.30
C THR A 95 4.97 -0.02 -13.33
N ALA A 96 4.79 0.76 -12.27
CA ALA A 96 3.65 0.66 -11.36
C ALA A 96 2.32 1.21 -11.94
N THR A 97 2.37 2.20 -12.83
CA THR A 97 1.20 2.76 -13.53
C THR A 97 0.72 1.86 -14.67
N GLN A 98 1.62 1.05 -15.22
CA GLN A 98 1.32 0.03 -16.23
C GLN A 98 0.65 -1.22 -15.66
N LYS A 99 0.58 -1.37 -14.32
CA LYS A 99 -0.10 -2.50 -13.70
C LYS A 99 -1.60 -2.35 -13.86
N VAL A 100 -2.25 -3.46 -14.21
CA VAL A 100 -3.70 -3.53 -14.18
C VAL A 100 -4.19 -3.34 -12.73
N LYS A 101 -5.13 -2.41 -12.54
CA LYS A 101 -5.75 -2.09 -11.24
C LYS A 101 -7.14 -2.72 -11.07
N ARG A 102 -7.79 -3.08 -12.18
CA ARG A 102 -9.04 -3.84 -12.24
C ARG A 102 -8.87 -4.91 -13.30
N PHE A 103 -9.01 -6.16 -12.90
CA PHE A 103 -8.81 -7.32 -13.75
C PHE A 103 -10.11 -8.09 -13.75
N SER A 104 -10.68 -8.34 -14.93
CA SER A 104 -12.00 -8.97 -15.01
C SER A 104 -11.94 -10.40 -14.45
N ARG A 105 -13.08 -10.92 -14.00
CA ARG A 105 -13.17 -12.31 -13.54
C ARG A 105 -12.68 -13.28 -14.62
N LYS A 106 -13.13 -13.09 -15.86
CA LYS A 106 -12.69 -13.87 -17.03
C LYS A 106 -11.19 -13.81 -17.25
N ASP A 107 -10.59 -12.62 -17.18
CA ASP A 107 -9.13 -12.49 -17.33
C ASP A 107 -8.37 -13.14 -16.16
N THR A 108 -8.92 -13.06 -14.95
CA THR A 108 -8.35 -13.69 -13.76
C THR A 108 -8.34 -15.21 -13.92
N GLU A 109 -9.46 -15.79 -14.32
CA GLU A 109 -9.61 -17.22 -14.58
C GLU A 109 -8.65 -17.68 -15.68
N GLU A 110 -8.54 -16.93 -16.79
CA GLU A 110 -7.61 -17.26 -17.88
C GLU A 110 -6.15 -17.19 -17.42
N LEU A 111 -5.75 -16.15 -16.68
CA LEU A 111 -4.39 -16.07 -16.14
C LEU A 111 -4.07 -17.25 -15.21
N LEU A 112 -4.98 -17.59 -14.30
CA LEU A 112 -4.80 -18.68 -13.34
C LEU A 112 -4.72 -20.04 -14.05
N LYS A 113 -5.56 -20.27 -15.07
CA LYS A 113 -5.50 -21.45 -15.93
C LYS A 113 -4.13 -21.59 -16.60
N GLN A 114 -3.60 -20.51 -17.16
CA GLN A 114 -2.31 -20.49 -17.86
C GLN A 114 -1.10 -20.64 -16.93
N LEU A 115 -1.21 -20.17 -15.68
CA LEU A 115 -0.20 -20.38 -14.65
C LEU A 115 -0.23 -21.82 -14.13
N ALA A 116 -1.42 -22.36 -13.85
CA ALA A 116 -1.60 -23.72 -13.35
C ALA A 116 -1.19 -24.79 -14.37
N GLY A 117 -1.47 -24.57 -15.66
CA GLY A 117 -1.06 -25.44 -16.76
C GLY A 117 0.36 -25.20 -17.27
N SER A 118 1.13 -24.31 -16.64
CA SER A 118 2.51 -24.03 -17.05
C SER A 118 3.44 -25.19 -16.70
N ARG A 119 4.28 -25.62 -17.65
CA ARG A 119 5.38 -26.59 -17.42
C ARG A 119 6.51 -26.06 -16.52
N SER A 120 6.49 -24.77 -16.20
CA SER A 120 7.47 -24.18 -15.27
C SER A 120 7.19 -24.60 -13.84
N THR A 121 8.24 -24.93 -13.09
CA THR A 121 8.21 -25.17 -11.64
C THR A 121 7.53 -24.04 -10.85
N TRP A 122 7.55 -22.81 -11.40
CA TRP A 122 6.95 -21.61 -10.81
C TRP A 122 5.47 -21.41 -11.13
N GLY A 123 4.86 -22.25 -11.98
CA GLY A 123 3.44 -22.12 -12.37
C GLY A 123 2.48 -22.16 -11.20
N ARG A 124 2.51 -23.26 -10.44
CA ARG A 124 1.68 -23.43 -9.25
C ARG A 124 2.02 -22.43 -8.13
N PRO A 125 3.30 -22.15 -7.79
CA PRO A 125 3.65 -21.07 -6.88
C PRO A 125 3.09 -19.70 -7.28
N ALA A 126 3.21 -19.31 -8.54
CA ALA A 126 2.71 -18.02 -9.04
C ALA A 126 1.18 -17.92 -8.97
N ALA A 127 0.46 -18.98 -9.34
CA ALA A 127 -1.00 -19.04 -9.21
C ALA A 127 -1.44 -18.93 -7.75
N ARG A 128 -0.81 -19.70 -6.84
CA ARG A 128 -1.09 -19.63 -5.40
C ARG A 128 -0.83 -18.24 -4.84
N TRP A 129 0.29 -17.61 -5.22
CA TRP A 129 0.60 -16.24 -4.77
C TRP A 129 -0.43 -15.24 -5.25
N PHE A 130 -0.85 -15.32 -6.52
CA PHE A 130 -1.87 -14.42 -7.06
C PHE A 130 -3.20 -14.57 -6.30
N ILE A 131 -3.65 -15.82 -6.07
CA ILE A 131 -4.89 -16.08 -5.33
C ILE A 131 -4.77 -15.63 -3.87
N ALA A 132 -3.69 -16.01 -3.16
CA ALA A 132 -3.48 -15.62 -1.77
C ALA A 132 -3.39 -14.09 -1.62
N GLY A 133 -2.74 -13.40 -2.55
CA GLY A 133 -2.69 -11.94 -2.60
C GLY A 133 -4.05 -11.29 -2.86
N TYR A 134 -4.93 -11.94 -3.62
CA TYR A 134 -6.29 -11.46 -3.85
C TYR A 134 -7.19 -11.70 -2.64
N LEU A 135 -7.03 -12.82 -1.94
CA LEU A 135 -7.82 -13.14 -0.75
C LEU A 135 -7.49 -12.25 0.46
N THR A 136 -6.23 -11.84 0.59
CA THR A 136 -5.72 -11.20 1.82
C THR A 136 -5.25 -9.76 1.63
N GLY A 137 -5.03 -9.35 0.37
CA GLY A 137 -4.49 -8.04 0.06
C GLY A 137 -3.03 -7.81 0.42
N LEU A 138 -2.26 -8.81 0.88
CA LEU A 138 -0.85 -8.61 1.29
C LEU A 138 0.06 -8.13 0.14
N ARG A 139 1.04 -7.28 0.46
CA ARG A 139 2.14 -6.93 -0.46
C ARG A 139 3.10 -8.11 -0.56
N PRO A 140 3.81 -8.31 -1.68
CA PRO A 140 4.79 -9.38 -1.83
C PRO A 140 5.79 -9.48 -0.67
N GLY A 141 6.40 -8.37 -0.25
CA GLY A 141 7.38 -8.38 0.84
C GLY A 141 6.80 -8.67 2.23
N GLU A 142 5.49 -8.47 2.45
CA GLU A 142 4.84 -8.72 3.74
C GLU A 142 4.74 -10.22 4.06
N TRP A 143 4.68 -11.07 3.02
CA TRP A 143 4.52 -12.51 3.17
C TRP A 143 5.67 -13.19 3.94
N GLN A 144 6.89 -12.66 3.89
CA GLN A 144 8.06 -13.22 4.60
C GLN A 144 7.85 -13.29 6.12
N THR A 145 7.10 -12.33 6.65
CA THR A 145 6.86 -12.15 8.08
C THR A 145 5.42 -12.47 8.48
N ALA A 146 4.56 -12.78 7.51
CA ALA A 146 3.19 -13.14 7.78
C ALA A 146 3.11 -14.49 8.51
N ARG A 147 2.23 -14.62 9.50
CA ARG A 147 2.04 -15.86 10.25
C ARG A 147 0.54 -16.10 10.40
N MET A 148 0.13 -17.34 10.15
CA MET A 148 -1.25 -17.77 10.34
C MET A 148 -1.35 -18.48 11.69
N HIS A 149 -2.29 -18.06 12.52
CA HIS A 149 -2.56 -18.64 13.83
C HIS A 149 -4.07 -18.85 14.03
N VAL A 150 -4.41 -19.57 15.10
CA VAL A 150 -5.78 -19.75 15.55
C VAL A 150 -5.97 -18.86 16.77
N ASP A 151 -7.06 -18.11 16.82
CA ASP A 151 -7.40 -17.30 17.98
C ASP A 151 -8.06 -18.13 19.10
N GLU A 152 -8.28 -17.49 20.24
CA GLU A 152 -8.88 -18.13 21.42
C GLU A 152 -10.27 -18.72 21.15
N ARG A 153 -10.96 -18.26 20.10
CA ARG A 153 -12.30 -18.70 19.69
C ARG A 153 -12.26 -19.75 18.57
N GLY A 154 -11.07 -20.24 18.20
CA GLY A 154 -10.91 -21.21 17.11
C GLY A 154 -10.91 -20.58 15.71
N GLY A 155 -10.95 -19.26 15.60
CA GLY A 155 -10.92 -18.53 14.32
C GLY A 155 -9.52 -18.42 13.74
N PHE A 156 -9.37 -18.63 12.43
CA PHE A 156 -8.09 -18.41 11.76
C PHE A 156 -7.78 -16.93 11.62
N GLN A 157 -6.56 -16.53 11.92
CA GLN A 157 -6.06 -15.17 11.77
C GLN A 157 -4.71 -15.15 11.05
N LEU A 158 -4.43 -14.04 10.37
CA LEU A 158 -3.15 -13.77 9.73
C LEU A 158 -2.53 -12.52 10.34
N LEU A 159 -1.48 -12.71 11.13
CA LEU A 159 -0.64 -11.64 11.66
C LEU A 159 0.40 -11.22 10.62
N VAL A 160 0.52 -9.92 10.36
CA VAL A 160 1.36 -9.38 9.29
C VAL A 160 2.13 -8.16 9.75
N LYS A 161 3.46 -8.17 9.60
CA LYS A 161 4.26 -6.96 9.79
C LYS A 161 4.02 -5.99 8.63
N ASN A 162 3.64 -4.75 8.95
CA ASN A 162 3.37 -3.73 7.94
C ASN A 162 4.68 -3.30 7.26
N ALA A 163 4.82 -3.56 5.96
CA ALA A 163 6.03 -3.21 5.19
C ALA A 163 6.31 -1.69 5.06
N LYS A 164 5.41 -0.84 5.55
CA LYS A 164 5.52 0.64 5.55
C LYS A 164 5.93 1.24 6.89
N ASN A 165 6.30 0.42 7.88
CA ASN A 165 6.69 0.91 9.20
C ASN A 165 8.01 1.72 9.21
N THR A 166 8.75 1.76 8.10
CA THR A 166 10.04 2.47 8.01
C THR A 166 9.94 3.99 7.90
N ASN A 167 8.75 4.58 7.80
CA ASN A 167 8.57 6.03 7.66
C ASN A 167 7.27 6.54 8.33
N ASP A 168 6.79 5.86 9.37
CA ASP A 168 5.51 6.17 10.04
C ASP A 168 4.27 6.16 9.11
N ARG A 169 4.35 5.43 7.99
CA ARG A 169 3.29 5.34 6.96
C ARG A 169 2.34 4.14 7.17
N ALA A 170 2.48 3.42 8.27
CA ALA A 170 1.60 2.34 8.71
C ALA A 170 0.85 2.74 9.97
N HIS A 171 -0.35 2.19 10.22
CA HIS A 171 -1.11 2.51 11.42
C HIS A 171 -0.53 1.88 12.69
N SER A 172 0.24 0.81 12.53
CA SER A 172 0.90 0.03 13.57
C SER A 172 2.08 -0.76 12.97
N GLU A 173 2.90 -1.37 13.83
CA GLU A 173 3.94 -2.30 13.36
C GLU A 173 3.35 -3.55 12.69
N HIS A 174 2.26 -4.08 13.26
CA HIS A 174 1.60 -5.31 12.81
C HIS A 174 0.11 -5.09 12.61
N ARG A 175 -0.47 -5.73 11.59
CA ARG A 175 -1.92 -5.85 11.39
C ARG A 175 -2.37 -7.29 11.44
N THR A 176 -3.60 -7.51 11.87
CA THR A 176 -4.21 -8.83 11.98
C THR A 176 -5.44 -8.90 11.10
N LEU A 177 -5.47 -9.89 10.22
CA LEU A 177 -6.62 -10.18 9.35
C LEU A 177 -7.31 -11.44 9.88
N SER A 178 -8.57 -11.33 10.28
CA SER A 178 -9.43 -12.49 10.50
C SER A 178 -9.70 -13.18 9.16
N LEU A 179 -9.51 -14.50 9.14
CA LEU A 179 -9.72 -15.38 7.99
C LEU A 179 -10.91 -16.33 8.22
N THR A 180 -11.65 -16.18 9.31
CA THR A 180 -12.70 -17.12 9.76
C THR A 180 -13.82 -17.33 8.75
N ARG A 181 -14.01 -16.38 7.82
CA ARG A 181 -15.04 -16.45 6.77
C ARG A 181 -14.53 -17.00 5.43
N LEU A 182 -13.24 -17.35 5.35
CA LEU A 182 -12.68 -18.04 4.20
C LEU A 182 -13.01 -19.53 4.27
N ARG A 183 -13.31 -20.10 3.11
CA ARG A 183 -13.52 -21.55 2.96
C ARG A 183 -12.21 -22.31 3.14
N ASP A 184 -12.29 -23.59 3.45
CA ASP A 184 -11.12 -24.46 3.66
C ASP A 184 -10.17 -24.51 2.46
N ASP A 185 -10.69 -24.47 1.23
CA ASP A 185 -9.88 -24.43 0.01
C ASP A 185 -9.05 -23.12 -0.06
N GLN A 186 -9.64 -22.01 0.34
CA GLN A 186 -8.99 -20.70 0.39
C GLN A 186 -7.92 -20.64 1.49
N LEU A 187 -8.25 -21.13 2.69
CA LEU A 187 -7.33 -21.25 3.81
C LEU A 187 -6.12 -22.13 3.44
N ARG A 188 -6.37 -23.27 2.77
CA ARG A 188 -5.32 -24.16 2.28
C ARG A 188 -4.39 -23.46 1.30
N ILE A 189 -4.90 -22.65 0.38
CA ILE A 189 -4.08 -21.88 -0.56
C ILE A 189 -3.16 -20.90 0.19
N ILE A 190 -3.69 -20.16 1.17
CA ILE A 190 -2.92 -19.22 1.99
C ILE A 190 -1.83 -19.97 2.77
N ARG A 191 -2.19 -21.07 3.45
CA ARG A 191 -1.24 -21.89 4.22
C ARG A 191 -0.13 -22.46 3.36
N LEU A 192 -0.45 -23.04 2.20
CA LEU A 192 0.54 -23.56 1.27
C LEU A 192 1.44 -22.45 0.70
N HIS A 193 0.90 -21.26 0.48
CA HIS A 193 1.69 -20.11 0.04
C HIS A 193 2.66 -19.65 1.14
N LEU A 194 2.20 -19.55 2.40
CA LEU A 194 3.05 -19.23 3.56
C LEU A 194 4.19 -20.24 3.72
N ILE A 195 3.91 -21.54 3.63
CA ILE A 195 4.94 -22.59 3.68
C ILE A 195 5.98 -22.34 2.60
N THR A 196 5.55 -22.17 1.34
CA THR A 196 6.47 -21.90 0.23
C THR A 196 7.30 -20.63 0.48
N VAL A 197 6.69 -19.52 0.90
CA VAL A 197 7.42 -18.27 1.16
C VAL A 197 8.41 -18.44 2.30
N HIS A 198 8.03 -19.10 3.40
CA HIS A 198 8.90 -19.28 4.56
C HIS A 198 10.09 -20.18 4.25
N THR A 199 9.91 -21.25 3.47
CA THR A 199 11.03 -22.12 3.04
C THR A 199 12.10 -21.34 2.26
N TYR A 200 11.68 -20.47 1.35
CA TYR A 200 12.62 -19.63 0.60
C TYR A 200 13.18 -18.48 1.44
N ALA A 201 12.37 -17.87 2.32
CA ALA A 201 12.82 -16.79 3.18
C ALA A 201 13.85 -17.28 4.23
N SER A 202 13.66 -18.46 4.82
CA SER A 202 14.58 -19.03 5.82
C SER A 202 15.95 -19.39 5.25
N THR A 203 16.05 -19.54 3.92
CA THR A 203 17.30 -19.84 3.21
C THR A 203 17.86 -18.61 2.49
N GLY A 204 17.28 -17.42 2.68
CA GLY A 204 17.73 -16.18 2.02
C GLY A 204 17.31 -16.03 0.56
N HIS A 205 16.54 -16.98 0.02
CA HIS A 205 16.13 -17.07 -1.39
C HIS A 205 14.73 -16.52 -1.69
N PHE A 206 14.17 -15.68 -0.81
CA PHE A 206 12.85 -15.08 -1.05
C PHE A 206 12.80 -14.27 -2.35
N GLN A 207 13.87 -13.54 -2.66
CA GLN A 207 13.95 -12.71 -3.85
C GLN A 207 13.86 -13.55 -5.13
N ASP A 208 14.47 -14.74 -5.14
CA ASP A 208 14.43 -15.68 -6.27
C ASP A 208 13.00 -16.17 -6.52
N LEU A 209 12.29 -16.58 -5.46
CA LEU A 209 10.88 -16.96 -5.53
C LEU A 209 10.02 -15.81 -6.06
N TYR A 210 10.22 -14.60 -5.54
CA TYR A 210 9.50 -13.40 -5.97
C TYR A 210 9.74 -13.09 -7.44
N ASP A 211 11.00 -13.06 -7.87
CA ASP A 211 11.39 -12.73 -9.24
C ASP A 211 10.91 -13.77 -10.24
N ALA A 212 11.06 -15.06 -9.93
CA ALA A 212 10.57 -16.14 -10.77
C ALA A 212 9.04 -16.07 -10.95
N CYS A 213 8.30 -15.87 -9.86
CA CYS A 213 6.83 -15.77 -9.92
C CYS A 213 6.38 -14.53 -10.70
N ARG A 214 6.92 -13.34 -10.41
CA ARG A 214 6.50 -12.11 -11.11
C ARG A 214 6.85 -12.15 -12.59
N GLN A 215 7.99 -12.75 -12.97
CA GLN A 215 8.40 -12.87 -14.37
C GLN A 215 7.50 -13.86 -15.10
N LEU A 216 7.14 -14.99 -14.48
CA LEU A 216 6.20 -15.93 -15.08
C LEU A 216 4.82 -15.31 -15.28
N VAL A 217 4.29 -14.58 -14.29
CA VAL A 217 3.02 -13.83 -14.43
C VAL A 217 3.10 -12.86 -15.61
N ARG A 218 4.20 -12.09 -15.72
CA ARG A 218 4.40 -11.16 -16.84
C ARG A 218 4.40 -11.89 -18.19
N ARG A 219 5.21 -12.95 -18.33
CA ARG A 219 5.34 -13.73 -19.56
C ARG A 219 4.02 -14.35 -20.00
N LYS A 220 3.28 -14.97 -19.07
CA LYS A 220 1.96 -15.52 -19.37
C LYS A 220 0.98 -14.43 -19.77
N ALA A 221 0.97 -13.30 -19.07
CA ALA A 221 0.13 -12.18 -19.44
C ALA A 221 0.46 -11.57 -20.81
N ASP A 222 1.73 -11.52 -21.20
CA ASP A 222 2.15 -11.09 -22.55
C ASP A 222 1.64 -12.07 -23.62
N ALA A 223 1.72 -13.37 -23.36
CA ALA A 223 1.24 -14.38 -24.29
C ALA A 223 -0.28 -14.35 -24.46
N ILE A 224 -1.04 -14.17 -23.36
CA ILE A 224 -2.51 -14.14 -23.42
C ILE A 224 -3.03 -12.83 -24.02
N TRP A 225 -2.37 -11.70 -23.71
CA TRP A 225 -2.85 -10.37 -24.10
C TRP A 225 -1.76 -9.48 -24.71
N PRO A 226 -1.17 -9.85 -25.86
CA PRO A 226 0.00 -9.16 -26.42
C PRO A 226 -0.24 -7.69 -26.78
N LYS A 227 -1.50 -7.31 -27.03
CA LYS A 227 -1.88 -5.94 -27.43
C LYS A 227 -2.31 -5.05 -26.26
N ARG A 228 -2.36 -5.55 -25.02
CA ARG A 228 -2.79 -4.73 -23.87
C ARG A 228 -1.66 -3.82 -23.41
N SER A 229 -1.96 -2.54 -23.22
CA SER A 229 -0.99 -1.57 -22.68
C SER A 229 -0.66 -1.78 -21.20
N ARG A 230 -1.43 -2.63 -20.50
CA ARG A 230 -1.28 -2.93 -19.09
C ARG A 230 -1.47 -4.42 -18.84
N HIS A 231 -0.56 -4.98 -18.05
CA HIS A 231 -0.58 -6.39 -17.70
C HIS A 231 -0.70 -6.60 -16.17
N PRO A 232 -1.28 -7.74 -15.76
CA PRO A 232 -1.31 -8.13 -14.36
C PRO A 232 0.11 -8.35 -13.81
N SER A 233 0.22 -8.18 -12.50
CA SER A 233 1.40 -8.52 -11.70
C SER A 233 0.93 -9.10 -10.36
N LEU A 234 1.85 -9.57 -9.51
CA LEU A 234 1.50 -9.96 -8.14
C LEU A 234 0.85 -8.81 -7.34
N TYR A 235 1.14 -7.55 -7.68
CA TYR A 235 0.48 -6.38 -7.08
C TYR A 235 -0.94 -6.15 -7.62
N THR A 236 -1.29 -6.71 -8.78
CA THR A 236 -2.66 -6.63 -9.32
C THR A 236 -3.64 -7.34 -8.41
N ALA A 237 -3.26 -8.48 -7.83
CA ALA A 237 -4.08 -9.19 -6.85
C ALA A 237 -4.42 -8.30 -5.64
N ARG A 238 -3.42 -7.60 -5.08
CA ARG A 238 -3.66 -6.60 -4.01
C ARG A 238 -4.55 -5.44 -4.47
N HIS A 239 -4.43 -5.00 -5.73
CA HIS A 239 -5.29 -3.93 -6.25
C HIS A 239 -6.74 -4.39 -6.42
N MET A 240 -6.96 -5.64 -6.83
CA MET A 240 -8.29 -6.25 -6.89
C MET A 240 -8.89 -6.35 -5.48
N PHE A 241 -8.14 -6.87 -4.51
CA PHE A 241 -8.55 -6.88 -3.11
C PHE A 241 -8.95 -5.48 -2.61
N ALA A 242 -8.11 -4.48 -2.90
CA ALA A 242 -8.37 -3.10 -2.48
C ALA A 242 -9.61 -2.50 -3.17
N ALA A 243 -9.90 -2.90 -4.40
CA ALA A 243 -11.09 -2.44 -5.11
C ALA A 243 -12.35 -3.04 -4.49
N ASP A 244 -12.33 -4.34 -4.19
CA ASP A 244 -13.43 -5.04 -3.53
C ASP A 244 -13.65 -4.50 -2.11
N ALA A 245 -12.56 -4.27 -1.37
CA ALA A 245 -12.62 -3.70 -0.02
C ALA A 245 -13.24 -2.30 -0.03
N LYS A 246 -12.89 -1.47 -1.03
CA LYS A 246 -13.48 -0.13 -1.18
C LYS A 246 -14.94 -0.15 -1.65
N ALA A 247 -15.36 -1.21 -2.32
CA ALA A 247 -16.75 -1.38 -2.71
C ALA A 247 -17.61 -1.84 -1.52
N MET A 248 -17.01 -2.51 -0.54
CA MET A 248 -17.71 -3.15 0.57
C MET A 248 -17.61 -2.41 1.91
N PHE A 249 -16.52 -1.72 2.15
CA PHE A 249 -16.17 -1.20 3.47
C PHE A 249 -15.83 0.28 3.45
N ASP A 250 -15.95 0.91 4.61
CA ASP A 250 -15.51 2.28 4.81
C ASP A 250 -13.97 2.41 4.77
N GLN A 251 -13.49 3.66 4.72
CA GLN A 251 -12.06 3.96 4.61
C GLN A 251 -11.24 3.48 5.80
N VAL A 252 -11.80 3.44 7.01
CA VAL A 252 -11.09 3.02 8.23
C VAL A 252 -10.86 1.51 8.18
N ILE A 253 -11.89 0.74 7.83
CA ILE A 253 -11.78 -0.70 7.63
C ILE A 253 -10.82 -1.02 6.48
N VAL A 254 -10.95 -0.31 5.34
CA VAL A 254 -10.01 -0.48 4.21
C VAL A 254 -8.58 -0.16 4.64
N ALA A 255 -8.36 0.91 5.41
CA ALA A 255 -7.03 1.30 5.88
C ALA A 255 -6.44 0.24 6.84
N ALA A 256 -7.26 -0.29 7.76
CA ALA A 256 -6.87 -1.34 8.69
C ALA A 256 -6.49 -2.64 7.94
N LEU A 257 -7.34 -3.10 7.02
CA LEU A 257 -7.07 -4.26 6.15
C LEU A 257 -5.76 -4.09 5.34
N MET A 258 -5.53 -2.88 4.85
CA MET A 258 -4.42 -2.57 3.94
C MET A 258 -3.12 -2.18 4.64
N GLY A 259 -3.12 -1.97 5.96
CA GLY A 259 -1.95 -1.51 6.70
C GLY A 259 -1.54 -0.08 6.33
N HIS A 260 -2.50 0.84 6.29
CA HIS A 260 -2.28 2.25 5.91
C HIS A 260 -2.43 3.17 7.13
N ALA A 261 -1.50 4.13 7.32
CA ALA A 261 -1.58 5.11 8.41
C ALA A 261 -2.72 6.14 8.27
N SER A 262 -3.02 6.55 7.03
CA SER A 262 -4.08 7.53 6.74
C SER A 262 -5.27 6.86 6.06
N ALA A 263 -6.47 7.20 6.51
CA ALA A 263 -7.73 6.81 5.89
C ALA A 263 -8.00 7.58 4.58
N GLU A 264 -7.28 8.69 4.32
CA GLU A 264 -7.60 9.65 3.28
C GLU A 264 -7.22 9.15 1.88
N THR A 265 -8.09 8.33 1.29
CA THR A 265 -8.16 8.10 -0.16
C THR A 265 -9.61 7.87 -0.61
N ALA A 266 -10.33 8.99 -0.78
CA ALA A 266 -11.61 9.20 -1.49
C ALA A 266 -12.68 8.08 -1.49
N GLY A 267 -13.85 8.42 -0.92
CA GLY A 267 -15.09 7.64 -0.88
C GLY A 267 -15.58 7.43 0.56
N GLN A 268 -16.48 8.28 1.07
CA GLN A 268 -17.08 8.14 2.41
C GLN A 268 -18.43 7.44 2.28
N HIS A 269 -18.55 6.16 2.66
CA HIS A 269 -19.84 5.54 2.98
C HIS A 269 -19.65 4.45 4.04
N TYR A 270 -20.54 4.44 5.04
CA TYR A 270 -20.80 3.30 5.91
C TYR A 270 -21.46 2.18 5.08
N ALA A 271 -21.24 0.92 5.42
CA ALA A 271 -22.13 -0.16 5.01
C ALA A 271 -22.36 -1.12 6.18
N PRO A 272 -23.60 -1.27 6.69
CA PRO A 272 -24.01 -2.44 7.43
C PRO A 272 -24.53 -3.56 6.49
N ALA A 273 -24.39 -4.79 6.97
CA ALA A 273 -25.01 -6.05 6.56
C ALA A 273 -25.30 -6.30 5.06
N TRP A 274 -24.30 -6.89 4.40
CA TRP A 274 -24.43 -8.07 3.52
C TRP A 274 -25.51 -8.03 2.41
N SER A 275 -25.14 -7.55 1.22
CA SER A 275 -25.82 -7.96 -0.01
C SER A 275 -25.08 -9.17 -0.62
N GLY A 276 -25.74 -10.32 -0.63
CA GLY A 276 -25.22 -11.57 -1.20
C GLY A 276 -24.79 -11.41 -2.67
N ARG A 277 -23.48 -11.48 -2.88
CA ARG A 277 -22.76 -12.04 -4.05
C ARG A 277 -21.25 -11.87 -3.79
N GLY A 278 -20.63 -12.82 -3.08
CA GLY A 278 -19.16 -13.01 -3.06
C GLY A 278 -18.32 -11.94 -2.36
N GLY A 279 -18.66 -11.57 -1.12
CA GLY A 279 -17.89 -10.62 -0.34
C GLY A 279 -16.45 -11.05 0.02
N LEU A 280 -15.59 -10.10 0.38
CA LEU A 280 -14.28 -10.38 0.97
C LEU A 280 -14.45 -11.18 2.27
N GLY A 281 -13.91 -12.40 2.31
CA GLY A 281 -13.97 -13.26 3.49
C GLY A 281 -12.93 -12.93 4.58
N VAL A 282 -12.42 -11.69 4.60
CA VAL A 282 -11.41 -11.24 5.57
C VAL A 282 -11.82 -9.93 6.23
N GLU A 283 -11.53 -9.81 7.53
CA GLU A 283 -11.91 -8.67 8.37
C GLU A 283 -10.71 -8.18 9.19
N PRO A 284 -10.53 -6.87 9.44
CA PRO A 284 -9.44 -6.40 10.30
C PRO A 284 -9.77 -6.60 11.78
N SER A 285 -8.75 -6.71 12.63
CA SER A 285 -8.99 -6.75 14.08
C SER A 285 -9.50 -5.41 14.62
N GLN A 286 -10.28 -5.44 15.71
CA GLN A 286 -10.75 -4.21 16.37
C GLN A 286 -9.59 -3.32 16.84
N LYS A 287 -8.46 -3.94 17.25
CA LYS A 287 -7.22 -3.25 17.59
C LYS A 287 -6.69 -2.43 16.41
N ASP A 288 -6.68 -2.98 15.20
CA ASP A 288 -6.23 -2.28 13.99
C ASP A 288 -7.16 -1.14 13.60
N ILE A 289 -8.47 -1.34 13.71
CA ILE A 289 -9.48 -0.29 13.48
C ILE A 289 -9.23 0.89 14.43
N ASN A 290 -9.08 0.58 15.72
CA ASN A 290 -8.84 1.60 16.74
C ASN A 290 -7.51 2.34 16.46
N ALA A 291 -6.44 1.63 16.10
CA ALA A 291 -5.16 2.27 15.77
C ALA A 291 -5.25 3.22 14.57
N VAL A 292 -6.05 2.89 13.55
CA VAL A 292 -6.32 3.81 12.43
C VAL A 292 -7.09 5.05 12.91
N LEU A 293 -8.13 4.87 13.73
CA LEU A 293 -8.93 5.99 14.26
C LEU A 293 -8.08 6.94 15.13
N HIS A 294 -7.23 6.41 16.00
CA HIS A 294 -6.34 7.22 16.84
C HIS A 294 -5.40 8.11 16.02
N ARG A 295 -4.89 7.60 14.88
CA ARG A 295 -4.05 8.40 13.95
C ARG A 295 -4.84 9.39 13.10
N ASN A 296 -6.17 9.29 13.05
CA ASN A 296 -7.02 10.11 12.21
C ASN A 296 -8.21 10.68 13.03
N PRO A 297 -7.95 11.51 14.07
CA PRO A 297 -8.98 11.96 15.04
C PRO A 297 -10.09 12.83 14.41
N GLY A 298 -9.85 13.42 13.24
CA GLY A 298 -10.87 14.15 12.47
C GLY A 298 -11.88 13.27 11.72
N PHE A 299 -11.66 11.95 11.68
CA PHE A 299 -12.56 11.00 11.03
C PHE A 299 -13.72 10.65 11.99
N ARG A 300 -14.79 11.47 11.99
CA ARG A 300 -15.97 11.22 12.83
C ARG A 300 -16.69 9.92 12.38
N ARG A 301 -16.79 8.95 13.29
CA ARG A 301 -17.84 7.92 13.21
C ARG A 301 -19.19 8.63 13.23
N ARG A 302 -20.04 8.43 12.21
CA ARG A 302 -21.48 8.68 12.41
C ARG A 302 -21.99 7.56 13.31
N SER A 303 -22.60 7.94 14.42
CA SER A 303 -23.35 7.04 15.30
C SER A 303 -24.42 6.34 14.47
N SER A 304 -24.41 5.01 14.45
CA SER A 304 -25.57 4.22 14.06
C SER A 304 -26.70 4.55 15.03
N ASN A 305 -27.88 4.86 14.51
CA ASN A 305 -29.09 4.99 15.33
C ASN A 305 -29.22 3.71 16.18
N SER A 306 -29.35 3.90 17.49
CA SER A 306 -29.51 2.91 18.55
C SER A 306 -30.83 2.10 18.49
N ALA A 307 -31.45 1.99 17.31
CA ALA A 307 -32.73 1.33 17.11
C ALA A 307 -32.61 -0.08 16.47
N GLU A 308 -31.45 -0.45 15.94
CA GLU A 308 -31.23 -1.79 15.36
C GLU A 308 -30.66 -2.82 16.35
N ASP A 309 -29.97 -2.40 17.42
CA ASP A 309 -29.43 -3.33 18.44
C ASP A 309 -30.54 -4.02 19.23
N THR A 310 -31.68 -3.37 19.43
CA THR A 310 -32.82 -3.95 20.15
C THR A 310 -33.49 -5.09 19.36
N ARG A 311 -33.34 -5.13 18.02
CA ARG A 311 -33.96 -6.18 17.19
C ARG A 311 -33.11 -7.45 17.06
N VAL A 312 -31.81 -7.37 17.30
CA VAL A 312 -30.92 -8.55 17.24
C VAL A 312 -31.05 -9.38 18.51
N GLU A 313 -31.21 -8.76 19.68
CA GLU A 313 -31.45 -9.49 20.93
C GLU A 313 -32.83 -10.17 20.96
N GLU A 314 -33.86 -9.56 20.37
CA GLU A 314 -35.20 -10.17 20.31
C GLU A 314 -35.28 -11.37 19.34
N PHE A 315 -34.39 -11.44 18.34
CA PHE A 315 -34.34 -12.55 17.38
C PHE A 315 -33.56 -13.76 17.90
N VAL A 316 -32.55 -13.54 18.76
CA VAL A 316 -31.78 -14.62 19.41
C VAL A 316 -32.62 -15.32 20.49
N SER A 317 -33.54 -14.61 21.16
CA SER A 317 -34.42 -15.20 22.17
C SER A 317 -35.52 -16.14 21.61
N ARG A 318 -35.81 -16.13 20.30
CA ARG A 318 -36.92 -16.90 19.69
C ARG A 318 -36.49 -18.18 18.97
N ARG A 319 -35.23 -18.61 19.09
CA ARG A 319 -34.70 -19.82 18.41
C ARG A 319 -33.98 -20.82 19.31
N THR A 320 -34.39 -20.95 20.56
CA THR A 320 -34.10 -22.13 21.38
C THR A 320 -35.31 -23.07 21.34
N PRO A 321 -35.28 -24.18 20.58
CA PRO A 321 -36.16 -25.30 20.87
C PRO A 321 -35.60 -25.98 22.11
N GLY A 322 -36.27 -25.78 23.25
CA GLY A 322 -36.06 -26.59 24.43
C GLY A 322 -36.49 -28.02 24.15
N SER A 323 -35.51 -28.91 24.05
CA SER A 323 -35.69 -30.34 24.27
C SER A 323 -35.85 -30.58 25.78
N ARG A 324 -37.05 -31.00 26.19
CA ARG A 324 -37.29 -32.11 27.11
C ARG A 324 -38.77 -32.46 27.09
#